data_AF-A0A6V7PLQ5-F1
#
_entry.id   AF-A0A6V7PLQ5-F1
#
_cell.length_a   1.000
_cell.length_b   1.000
_cell.length_c   1.000
_cell.angle_alpha   90.00
_cell.angle_beta   90.00
_cell.angle_gamma   90.00
#
_symmetry.space_group_name_H-M   'P 1'
#
loop_
_entity.id
_entity.type
_entity.pdbx_description
1 polymer ?
#
loop_
_entity_poly.entity_id
_entity_poly.type
_entity_poly.pdbx_seq_one_letter_code
_entity_poly.pdbx_strand_id
1 'polypeptide(L)'
;MNNEGRQHDDDSALTEFLSSLMDYTPTIPDELVEHYLSRSGFYCPDLRLTRLVAVAAQKFISDVASDALQHCKARVAAPVKDKSKQPKDKRLVLTMEDLSKALREYGVNLKHQEYFADSSSTGMDPASREE
;
A
#
# COMPACT_ATOMS: atom_id res chain seq x y z
N MET A 1 2.13 -22.96 -32.89
CA MET A 1 0.65 -22.92 -32.93
C MET A 1 0.02 -23.19 -31.55
N ASN A 2 0.68 -22.84 -30.43
CA ASN A 2 0.17 -23.12 -29.06
C ASN A 2 -0.37 -21.87 -28.32
N ASN A 3 -0.59 -20.75 -29.02
CA ASN A 3 -0.99 -19.49 -28.39
C ASN A 3 -2.52 -19.29 -28.39
N GLU A 4 -3.22 -19.79 -29.41
CA GLU A 4 -4.67 -19.58 -29.58
C GLU A 4 -5.52 -20.33 -28.53
N GLY A 5 -5.12 -21.55 -28.14
CA GLY A 5 -5.81 -22.30 -27.09
C GLY A 5 -5.65 -21.69 -25.69
N ARG A 6 -4.53 -21.01 -25.43
CA ARG A 6 -4.26 -20.37 -24.12
C ARG A 6 -5.03 -19.05 -23.97
N GLN A 7 -5.15 -18.28 -25.06
CA GLN A 7 -5.95 -17.05 -25.10
C GLN A 7 -7.44 -17.32 -24.88
N HIS A 8 -7.96 -18.41 -25.43
CA HIS A 8 -9.37 -18.78 -25.26
C HIS A 8 -9.71 -19.14 -23.80
N ASP A 9 -8.80 -19.81 -23.09
CA ASP A 9 -8.97 -20.13 -21.66
C ASP A 9 -8.92 -18.87 -20.78
N ASP A 10 -8.02 -17.93 -21.08
CA ASP A 10 -7.91 -16.64 -20.36
C ASP A 10 -9.16 -15.77 -20.53
N ASP A 11 -9.70 -15.67 -21.75
CA ASP A 11 -10.93 -14.91 -22.04
C ASP A 11 -12.16 -15.52 -21.35
N SER A 12 -12.23 -16.85 -21.31
CA SER A 12 -13.27 -17.58 -20.58
C SER A 12 -13.18 -17.30 -19.08
N ALA A 13 -11.98 -17.37 -18.50
CA ALA A 13 -11.74 -17.10 -17.09
C ALA A 13 -12.06 -15.64 -16.72
N LEU A 14 -11.71 -14.69 -17.58
CA LEU A 14 -12.04 -13.27 -17.39
C LEU A 14 -13.56 -13.03 -17.39
N THR A 15 -14.27 -13.67 -18.32
CA THR A 15 -15.73 -13.55 -18.43
C THR A 15 -16.43 -14.12 -17.19
N GLU A 16 -15.98 -15.27 -16.71
CA GLU A 16 -16.45 -15.87 -15.47
C GLU A 16 -16.19 -14.97 -14.26
N PHE A 17 -14.98 -14.42 -14.16
CA PHE A 17 -14.61 -13.48 -13.11
C PHE A 17 -15.50 -12.23 -13.11
N LEU A 18 -15.68 -11.56 -14.25
CA LEU A 18 -16.55 -10.39 -14.33
C LEU A 18 -18.01 -10.73 -14.00
N SER A 19 -18.47 -11.91 -14.36
CA SER A 19 -19.82 -12.39 -14.01
C SER A 19 -19.96 -12.55 -12.50
N SER A 20 -18.94 -13.09 -11.83
CA SER A 20 -18.94 -13.26 -10.36
C SER A 20 -19.02 -11.93 -9.59
N LEU A 21 -18.59 -10.81 -10.18
CA LEU A 21 -18.65 -9.49 -9.55
C LEU A 21 -20.09 -8.97 -9.37
N MET A 22 -21.08 -9.51 -10.08
CA MET A 22 -22.49 -9.15 -9.87
C MET A 22 -23.01 -9.57 -8.49
N ASP A 23 -22.50 -10.68 -7.96
CA ASP A 23 -22.95 -11.25 -6.69
C ASP A 23 -21.96 -10.96 -5.54
N TYR A 24 -20.79 -10.41 -5.85
CA TYR A 24 -19.79 -10.02 -4.86
C TYR A 24 -19.99 -8.58 -4.38
N THR A 25 -19.92 -8.36 -3.07
CA THR A 25 -19.91 -7.03 -2.45
C THR A 25 -18.51 -6.71 -1.91
N PRO A 26 -17.71 -5.86 -2.60
CA PRO A 26 -16.38 -5.50 -2.13
C PRO A 26 -16.44 -4.72 -0.80
N THR A 27 -15.37 -4.81 -0.01
CA THR A 27 -15.14 -3.95 1.18
C THR A 27 -15.22 -2.44 0.91
N ILE A 28 -14.87 -2.00 -0.30
CA ILE A 28 -14.99 -0.61 -0.73
C ILE A 28 -16.40 -0.45 -1.31
N PRO A 29 -17.25 0.43 -0.76
CA PRO A 29 -18.62 0.60 -1.23
C PRO A 29 -18.70 1.11 -2.69
N ASP A 30 -19.74 0.68 -3.39
CA ASP A 30 -19.98 1.03 -4.80
C ASP A 30 -20.10 2.55 -4.97
N GLU A 31 -20.77 3.26 -4.04
CA GLU A 31 -20.96 4.71 -4.09
C GLU A 31 -19.63 5.49 -3.98
N LEU A 32 -18.65 4.95 -3.24
CA LEU A 32 -17.33 5.57 -3.13
C LEU A 32 -16.58 5.47 -4.46
N VAL A 33 -16.66 4.31 -5.10
CA VAL A 33 -16.03 4.10 -6.41
C VAL A 33 -16.70 4.98 -7.46
N GLU A 34 -18.04 5.02 -7.50
CA GLU A 34 -18.79 5.90 -8.40
C GLU A 34 -18.44 7.37 -8.21
N HIS A 35 -18.26 7.82 -6.96
CA HIS A 35 -17.81 9.18 -6.67
C HIS A 35 -16.45 9.49 -7.31
N TYR A 36 -15.46 8.63 -7.13
CA TYR A 36 -14.12 8.83 -7.69
C TYR A 36 -14.08 8.68 -9.21
N LEU A 37 -14.84 7.73 -9.78
CA LEU A 37 -14.98 7.57 -11.22
C LEU A 37 -15.62 8.81 -11.85
N SER A 38 -16.71 9.31 -11.26
CA SER A 38 -17.38 10.53 -11.71
C SER A 38 -16.45 11.74 -11.63
N ARG A 39 -15.65 11.84 -10.56
CA ARG A 39 -14.63 12.89 -10.41
C ARG A 39 -13.53 12.81 -11.48
N SER A 40 -13.20 11.62 -11.97
CA SER A 40 -12.30 11.44 -13.12
C SER A 40 -12.97 11.63 -14.48
N GLY A 41 -14.28 11.90 -14.53
CA GLY A 41 -15.05 12.06 -15.76
C GLY A 41 -15.52 10.74 -16.39
N PHE A 42 -15.55 9.65 -15.63
CA PHE A 42 -16.01 8.34 -16.08
C PHE A 42 -17.33 7.98 -15.41
N TYR A 43 -18.34 7.64 -16.24
CA TYR A 43 -19.64 7.18 -15.78
C TYR A 43 -19.99 5.89 -16.51
N CYS A 44 -20.28 4.83 -15.76
CA CYS A 44 -20.69 3.55 -16.31
C CYS A 44 -21.80 2.94 -15.44
N PRO A 45 -22.95 2.55 -16.03
CA PRO A 45 -24.04 1.93 -15.28
C PRO A 45 -23.78 0.43 -14.98
N ASP A 46 -22.70 -0.15 -15.51
CA ASP A 46 -22.35 -1.55 -15.26
C ASP A 46 -21.65 -1.71 -13.90
N LEU A 47 -22.38 -2.24 -12.92
CA LEU A 47 -21.89 -2.53 -11.57
C LEU A 47 -20.64 -3.41 -11.55
N ARG A 48 -20.45 -4.29 -12.56
CA ARG A 48 -19.26 -5.15 -12.63
C ARG A 48 -17.99 -4.31 -12.77
N LEU A 49 -18.04 -3.21 -13.53
CA LEU A 49 -16.90 -2.33 -13.72
C LEU A 49 -16.63 -1.50 -12.46
N THR A 50 -17.67 -1.01 -11.80
CA THR A 50 -17.54 -0.34 -10.48
C THR A 50 -16.86 -1.28 -9.47
N ARG A 51 -17.34 -2.52 -9.37
CA ARG A 51 -16.79 -3.51 -8.42
C ARG A 51 -15.43 -4.04 -8.84
N LEU A 52 -15.14 -4.11 -10.13
CA LEU A 52 -13.80 -4.44 -10.63
C LEU A 52 -12.78 -3.41 -10.15
N VAL A 53 -13.10 -2.12 -10.27
CA VAL A 53 -12.25 -1.03 -9.77
C VAL A 53 -12.10 -1.13 -8.24
N ALA A 54 -13.19 -1.43 -7.52
CA ALA A 54 -13.15 -1.65 -6.08
C ALA A 54 -12.17 -2.77 -5.69
N VAL A 55 -12.28 -3.94 -6.32
CA VAL A 55 -11.44 -5.12 -6.06
C VAL A 55 -9.99 -4.85 -6.48
N ALA A 56 -9.76 -4.17 -7.59
CA ALA A 56 -8.42 -3.80 -8.03
C ALA A 56 -7.73 -2.86 -7.03
N ALA A 57 -8.45 -1.84 -6.53
CA ALA A 57 -7.95 -0.94 -5.50
C ALA A 57 -7.67 -1.66 -4.17
N GLN A 58 -8.56 -2.59 -3.76
CA GLN A 58 -8.34 -3.43 -2.59
C GLN A 58 -7.09 -4.28 -2.75
N LYS A 59 -6.94 -4.97 -3.89
CA LYS A 59 -5.78 -5.79 -4.17
C LYS A 59 -4.50 -4.95 -4.10
N PHE A 60 -4.50 -3.77 -4.72
CA PHE A 60 -3.36 -2.87 -4.69
C PHE A 60 -2.97 -2.49 -3.26
N ILE A 61 -3.93 -2.10 -2.42
CA ILE A 61 -3.68 -1.78 -1.00
C ILE A 61 -3.18 -3.02 -0.24
N SER A 62 -3.75 -4.19 -0.51
CA SER A 62 -3.32 -5.46 0.10
C SER A 62 -1.90 -5.85 -0.27
N ASP A 63 -1.49 -5.64 -1.52
CA ASP A 63 -0.11 -5.90 -1.99
C ASP A 63 0.86 -4.96 -1.25
N VAL A 64 0.60 -3.64 -1.25
CA VAL A 64 1.42 -2.65 -0.53
C VAL A 64 1.53 -2.96 0.97
N ALA A 65 0.42 -3.33 1.61
CA ALA A 65 0.41 -3.70 3.03
C ALA A 65 1.19 -4.99 3.29
N SER A 66 1.15 -5.95 2.36
CA SER A 66 1.91 -7.20 2.45
C SER A 66 3.40 -6.95 2.35
N ASP A 67 3.83 -6.09 1.42
CA ASP A 67 5.24 -5.71 1.25
C ASP A 67 5.75 -4.94 2.48
N ALA A 68 4.97 -3.99 3.00
CA ALA A 68 5.30 -3.29 4.24
C ALA A 68 5.39 -4.25 5.44
N LEU A 69 4.52 -5.26 5.51
CA LEU A 69 4.60 -6.30 6.54
C LEU A 69 5.87 -7.13 6.44
N GLN A 70 6.35 -7.43 5.23
CA GLN A 70 7.62 -8.13 5.02
C GLN A 70 8.80 -7.29 5.53
N HIS A 71 8.84 -6.00 5.22
CA HIS A 71 9.87 -5.10 5.76
C HIS A 71 9.82 -5.00 7.29
N CYS A 72 8.61 -4.90 7.87
CA CYS A 72 8.42 -4.89 9.33
C CYS A 72 8.98 -6.18 9.98
N LYS A 73 8.66 -7.35 9.42
CA LYS A 73 9.17 -8.64 9.92
C LYS A 73 10.68 -8.74 9.82
N ALA A 74 11.27 -8.33 8.70
CA ALA A 74 12.71 -8.34 8.50
C ALA A 74 13.44 -7.43 9.51
N ARG A 75 12.87 -6.24 9.78
CA ARG A 75 13.39 -5.30 10.78
C ARG A 75 13.32 -5.84 12.21
N VAL A 76 12.19 -6.45 12.59
CA VAL A 76 12.02 -7.05 13.93
C VAL A 76 12.90 -8.30 14.13
N ALA A 77 13.16 -9.05 13.07
CA ALA A 77 14.03 -10.24 13.12
C ALA A 77 15.54 -9.90 13.13
N ALA A 78 15.92 -8.67 12.77
CA ALA A 78 17.31 -8.26 12.73
C ALA A 78 17.96 -8.37 14.13
N PRO A 79 19.14 -9.00 14.26
CA PRO A 79 19.79 -9.18 15.55
C PRO A 79 20.20 -7.83 16.14
N VAL A 80 19.59 -7.46 17.26
CA VAL A 80 19.99 -6.27 18.03
C VAL A 80 21.28 -6.60 18.76
N LYS A 81 22.35 -5.82 18.51
CA LYS A 81 23.68 -6.01 19.14
C LYS A 81 23.64 -5.94 20.67
N ASP A 82 22.62 -5.29 21.21
CA ASP A 82 22.39 -5.14 22.65
C ASP A 82 21.13 -5.95 23.06
N LYS A 83 21.36 -7.07 23.75
CA LYS A 83 20.28 -7.95 24.24
C LYS A 83 19.36 -7.26 25.26
N SER A 84 19.81 -6.18 25.90
CA SER A 84 18.98 -5.40 26.83
C SER A 84 17.92 -4.54 26.14
N LYS A 85 18.12 -4.22 24.86
CA LYS A 85 17.20 -3.45 24.00
C LYS A 85 16.31 -4.33 23.14
N GLN A 86 16.38 -5.65 23.26
CA GLN A 86 15.44 -6.51 22.54
C GLN A 86 14.02 -6.28 23.07
N PRO A 87 13.07 -5.85 22.22
CA PRO A 87 11.69 -5.71 22.63
C PRO A 87 11.16 -7.09 23.03
N LYS A 88 10.73 -7.22 24.29
CA LYS A 88 10.09 -8.44 24.81
C LYS A 88 8.74 -8.72 24.12
N ASP A 89 8.12 -7.66 23.57
CA ASP A 89 6.89 -7.75 22.79
C ASP A 89 7.22 -7.83 21.29
N LYS A 90 6.79 -8.93 20.65
CA LYS A 90 6.98 -9.18 19.21
C LYS A 90 5.83 -8.62 18.37
N ARG A 91 5.05 -7.69 18.91
CA ARG A 91 3.96 -7.02 18.19
C ARG A 91 4.49 -6.35 16.92
N LEU A 92 3.92 -6.74 15.78
CA LEU A 92 4.18 -6.08 14.51
C LEU A 92 3.39 -4.77 14.44
N VAL A 93 4.08 -3.69 14.08
CA VAL A 93 3.50 -2.35 13.94
C VAL A 93 3.89 -1.82 12.57
N LEU A 94 2.91 -1.31 11.81
CA LEU A 94 3.15 -0.63 10.55
C LEU A 94 3.81 0.72 10.85
N THR A 95 5.03 0.92 10.36
CA THR A 95 5.79 2.16 10.55
C THR A 95 6.05 2.88 9.23
N MET A 96 6.36 4.18 9.28
CA MET A 96 6.73 4.97 8.10
C MET A 96 7.99 4.44 7.42
N GLU A 97 8.91 3.83 8.18
CA GLU A 97 10.11 3.20 7.61
C GLU A 97 9.72 2.01 6.71
N ASP A 98 8.88 1.12 7.22
CA ASP A 98 8.45 -0.09 6.51
C ASP A 98 7.59 0.27 5.28
N LEU A 99 6.65 1.21 5.46
CA LEU A 99 5.75 1.68 4.40
C LEU A 99 6.49 2.45 3.29
N SER A 100 7.45 3.31 3.66
CA SER A 100 8.22 4.07 2.67
C SER A 100 9.14 3.19 1.83
N LYS A 101 9.62 2.06 2.37
CA LYS A 101 10.36 1.06 1.59
C LYS A 101 9.44 0.36 0.59
N ALA A 102 8.29 -0.14 1.04
CA ALA A 102 7.32 -0.80 0.18
C ALA A 102 6.89 0.12 -0.99
N LEU A 103 6.52 1.37 -0.69
CA LEU A 103 6.04 2.31 -1.70
C LEU A 103 7.09 2.74 -2.73
N ARG A 104 8.40 2.66 -2.41
CA ARG A 104 9.46 2.94 -3.39
C ARG A 104 9.47 1.95 -4.54
N GLU A 105 9.07 0.70 -4.30
CA GLU A 105 8.98 -0.33 -5.34
C GLU A 105 7.88 0.00 -6.37
N TYR A 106 6.85 0.73 -5.93
CA TYR A 106 5.78 1.28 -6.77
C TYR A 106 6.09 2.68 -7.32
N GLY A 107 7.32 3.18 -7.18
CA GLY A 107 7.75 4.49 -7.68
C GLY A 107 7.31 5.69 -6.83
N VAL A 108 6.77 5.47 -5.63
CA VAL A 108 6.33 6.54 -4.72
C VAL A 108 7.42 6.85 -3.70
N ASN A 109 7.95 8.08 -3.75
CA ASN A 109 8.99 8.53 -2.84
C ASN A 109 8.41 9.28 -1.63
N LEU A 110 8.30 8.60 -0.48
CA LEU A 110 7.95 9.21 0.80
C LEU A 110 9.19 9.66 1.57
N LYS A 111 9.37 10.98 1.71
CA LYS A 111 10.40 11.61 2.55
C LYS A 111 9.76 12.21 3.80
N HIS A 112 9.54 11.38 4.81
CA HIS A 112 9.11 11.86 6.12
C HIS A 112 10.33 12.35 6.91
N GLN A 113 10.35 13.61 7.31
CA GLN A 113 11.38 14.15 8.21
C GLN A 113 11.11 13.64 9.63
N GLU A 114 12.14 13.18 10.34
CA GLU A 114 11.95 12.67 11.70
C GLU A 114 11.53 13.76 12.69
N TYR A 115 11.97 15.00 12.46
CA TYR A 115 11.66 16.15 13.30
C TYR A 115 11.49 17.41 12.44
N PHE A 116 10.66 18.34 12.92
CA PHE A 116 10.61 19.70 12.41
C PHE A 116 11.43 20.59 13.33
N ALA A 117 12.33 21.39 12.76
CA ALA A 117 13.08 22.41 13.48
C ALA A 117 12.43 23.77 13.22
N ASP A 118 11.72 24.32 14.21
CA ASP A 118 11.07 25.63 14.11
C ASP A 118 12.08 26.78 13.95
N SER A 119 13.36 26.55 14.30
CA SER A 119 14.44 27.51 14.14
C SER A 119 15.71 26.86 13.61
N SER A 120 16.50 27.62 12.84
CA SER A 120 17.81 27.21 12.33
C SER A 120 18.85 26.91 13.41
N SER A 121 18.57 27.26 14.67
CA SER A 121 19.39 26.97 15.85
C SER A 121 19.03 25.65 16.55
N THR A 122 17.96 24.97 16.13
CA THR A 122 17.52 23.71 16.75
C THR A 122 18.53 22.61 16.42
N GLY A 123 19.25 22.11 17.42
CA GLY A 123 20.31 21.11 17.26
C GLY A 123 21.74 21.67 17.22
N MET A 124 21.94 22.98 17.34
CA MET A 124 23.26 23.55 17.63
C MET A 124 23.62 23.29 19.10
N ASP A 125 24.84 22.79 19.34
CA ASP A 125 25.38 22.64 20.69
C ASP A 125 25.36 24.01 21.41
N PRO A 126 24.91 24.08 22.68
CA PRO A 126 24.86 25.34 23.42
C PRO A 126 26.24 26.01 23.58
N ALA A 127 27.32 25.27 23.36
CA ALA A 127 28.70 25.77 23.37
C ALA A 127 29.09 26.60 22.12
N SER A 128 28.25 26.64 21.07
CA SER A 128 28.48 27.45 19.87
C SER A 128 27.76 28.80 19.88
N ARG A 129 27.11 29.15 21.01
CA ARG A 129 26.33 30.38 21.16
C ARG A 129 27.14 31.57 21.70
N GLU A 130 28.41 31.37 21.97
CA GLU A 130 29.36 32.42 22.38
C GLU A 130 30.55 32.42 21.44
N GLU A 131 30.42 33.09 20.29
CA GLU A 131 31.49 33.77 19.55
C GLU A 131 30.87 34.75 18.53
#